data_AF-A0A1B6DGQ8-F1
#
_entry.id   AF-A0A1B6DGQ8-F1
#
_cell.length_a   1.000
_cell.length_b   1.000
_cell.length_c   1.000
_cell.angle_alpha   90.00
_cell.angle_beta   90.00
_cell.angle_gamma   90.00
#
_symmetry.space_group_name_H-M   'P 1'
#
loop_
_entity.id
_entity.type
_entity.pdbx_description
1 polymer ?
#
loop_
_entity_poly.entity_id
_entity_poly.type
_entity_poly.pdbx_seq_one_letter_code
_entity_poly.pdbx_strand_id
1 'polypeptide(L)'
;IAIQYYLKDLEILEREENKLKKQIKDEEEAAAREALHKEAFVEQLDKDQLYEALFEKDEDGQALLLMNEEVQEIYNSFREQMGLVTSEIFELGQQQMKLRQEEISQYQSCIESAKTEGFEKSKRITEDFIKTKGELMMEMKSILASESNSVEQTLDQVSELSESFDTLCSSSWKQLMDLELTLFEQIEELTTYFERNLGDIVNTFIENVQGFFTQLREYENSFSEVITDQALRFLVHLTIRNEDVLLPPPLKAIMVDKETINNSLAASHDLHLLIIDNREDLLVSQIRSWHQTLCAEFLH
;
A
#
# COMPACT_ATOMS: atom_id res chain seq x y z
N ILE A 1 -40.65 8.34 45.93
CA ILE A 1 -41.22 8.40 44.57
C ILE A 1 -40.33 9.21 43.63
N ALA A 2 -40.10 10.51 43.86
CA ALA A 2 -39.21 11.33 43.00
C ALA A 2 -37.76 10.81 42.90
N ILE A 3 -37.14 10.41 44.02
CA ILE A 3 -35.76 9.88 44.04
C ILE A 3 -35.62 8.58 43.23
N GLN A 4 -36.62 7.69 43.27
CA GLN A 4 -36.62 6.47 42.47
C GLN A 4 -36.78 6.75 40.97
N TYR A 5 -37.48 7.83 40.62
CA TYR A 5 -37.61 8.28 39.23
C TYR A 5 -36.27 8.81 38.71
N TYR A 6 -35.60 9.68 39.48
CA TYR A 6 -34.27 10.20 39.13
C TYR A 6 -33.19 9.11 39.03
N LEU A 7 -33.21 8.10 39.91
CA LEU A 7 -32.30 6.96 39.82
C LEU A 7 -32.52 6.15 38.55
N LYS A 8 -33.78 5.95 38.16
CA LYS A 8 -34.13 5.25 36.92
C LYS A 8 -33.72 6.04 35.68
N ASP A 9 -33.88 7.36 35.70
CA ASP A 9 -33.46 8.25 34.62
C ASP A 9 -31.93 8.29 34.48
N LEU A 10 -31.20 8.29 35.61
CA LEU A 10 -29.74 8.17 35.65
C LEU A 10 -29.25 6.84 35.05
N GLU A 11 -29.89 5.72 35.39
CA GLU A 11 -29.55 4.41 34.79
C GLU A 11 -29.81 4.36 33.28
N ILE A 12 -30.84 5.04 32.78
CA ILE A 12 -31.14 5.12 31.35
C ILE A 12 -30.05 5.93 30.64
N LEU A 13 -29.70 7.10 31.19
CA LEU A 13 -28.65 7.96 30.65
C LEU A 13 -27.28 7.26 30.65
N GLU A 14 -26.94 6.51 31.70
CA GLU A 14 -25.69 5.75 31.77
C GLU A 14 -25.65 4.61 30.73
N ARG A 15 -26.77 3.93 30.48
CA ARG A 15 -26.87 2.93 29.40
C ARG A 15 -26.73 3.55 28.01
N GLU A 16 -27.35 4.71 27.79
CA GLU A 16 -27.25 5.46 26.53
C GLU A 16 -25.81 5.96 26.29
N GLU A 17 -25.16 6.51 27.33
CA GLU A 17 -23.77 6.96 27.26
C GLU A 17 -22.82 5.79 26.98
N ASN A 18 -23.01 4.65 27.64
CA ASN A 18 -22.20 3.44 27.38
C ASN A 18 -22.44 2.88 25.98
N LYS A 19 -23.67 2.97 25.45
CA LYS A 19 -23.99 2.57 24.07
C LYS A 19 -23.31 3.50 23.06
N LEU A 20 -23.37 4.81 23.29
CA LEU A 20 -22.70 5.81 22.46
C LEU A 20 -21.17 5.64 22.49
N LYS A 21 -20.58 5.46 23.67
CA LYS A 21 -19.14 5.19 23.80
C LYS A 21 -18.72 3.93 23.07
N LYS A 22 -19.53 2.87 23.14
CA LYS A 22 -19.27 1.65 22.37
C LYS A 22 -19.38 1.89 20.87
N GLN A 23 -20.41 2.59 20.41
CA GLN A 23 -20.57 2.93 18.98
C GLN A 23 -19.40 3.75 18.44
N ILE A 24 -18.99 4.79 19.16
CA ILE A 24 -17.83 5.62 18.78
C ILE A 24 -16.57 4.76 18.66
N LYS A 25 -16.33 3.88 19.65
CA LYS A 25 -15.17 2.98 19.63
C LYS A 25 -15.24 1.98 18.46
N ASP A 26 -16.41 1.38 18.22
CA ASP A 26 -16.63 0.44 17.11
C ASP A 26 -16.43 1.14 15.74
N GLU A 27 -16.84 2.41 15.62
CA GLU A 27 -16.62 3.26 14.44
C GLU A 27 -15.13 3.60 14.24
N GLU A 28 -14.42 3.97 15.30
CA GLU A 28 -12.97 4.23 15.26
C GLU A 28 -12.19 2.97 14.83
N GLU A 29 -12.52 1.81 15.38
CA GLU A 29 -11.91 0.53 15.02
C GLU A 29 -12.26 0.09 13.58
N ALA A 30 -13.46 0.42 13.08
CA ALA A 30 -13.82 0.17 11.69
C ALA A 30 -13.03 1.08 10.73
N ALA A 31 -12.93 2.38 11.03
CA ALA A 31 -12.17 3.32 10.23
C ALA A 31 -10.67 2.98 10.19
N ALA A 32 -10.09 2.56 11.31
CA ALA A 32 -8.70 2.11 11.37
C ALA A 32 -8.45 0.86 10.52
N ARG A 33 -9.38 -0.11 10.54
CA ARG A 33 -9.29 -1.29 9.66
C ARG A 33 -9.37 -0.91 8.19
N GLU A 34 -10.30 -0.03 7.82
CA GLU A 34 -10.44 0.39 6.43
C GLU A 34 -9.20 1.16 5.92
N ALA A 35 -8.58 1.98 6.77
CA ALA A 35 -7.31 2.62 6.44
C ALA A 35 -6.20 1.59 6.16
N LEU A 36 -6.11 0.54 6.98
CA LEU A 36 -5.14 -0.52 6.78
C LEU A 36 -5.40 -1.34 5.50
N HIS A 37 -6.67 -1.55 5.14
CA HIS A 37 -7.02 -2.21 3.87
C HIS A 37 -6.61 -1.35 2.67
N LYS A 38 -6.75 -0.02 2.77
CA LYS A 38 -6.30 0.94 1.75
C LYS A 38 -4.79 0.92 1.58
N GLU A 39 -4.03 0.90 2.67
CA GLU A 39 -2.56 0.78 2.61
C GLU A 39 -2.08 -0.56 2.01
N ALA A 40 -2.89 -1.61 2.17
CA ALA A 40 -2.65 -2.92 1.60
C ALA A 40 -3.22 -3.11 0.18
N PHE A 41 -3.99 -2.13 -0.36
CA PHE A 41 -4.69 -2.17 -1.65
C PHE A 41 -5.78 -3.26 -1.77
N VAL A 42 -6.33 -3.71 -0.64
CA VAL A 42 -7.29 -4.82 -0.53
C VAL A 42 -8.68 -4.38 -0.07
N GLU A 43 -9.05 -3.13 -0.33
CA GLU A 43 -10.39 -2.63 -0.08
C GLU A 43 -11.44 -3.49 -0.82
N GLN A 44 -12.59 -3.74 -0.20
CA GLN A 44 -13.69 -4.49 -0.82
C GLN A 44 -13.34 -5.95 -1.21
N LEU A 45 -12.24 -6.50 -0.68
CA LEU A 45 -11.85 -7.91 -0.83
C LEU A 45 -11.95 -8.67 0.49
N ASP A 46 -12.40 -8.03 1.57
CA ASP A 46 -12.61 -8.72 2.85
C ASP A 46 -13.92 -9.53 2.78
N LYS A 47 -13.85 -10.81 3.14
CA LYS A 47 -15.00 -11.75 3.14
C LYS A 47 -15.71 -11.78 1.79
N ASP A 48 -17.04 -11.64 1.80
CA ASP A 48 -17.92 -11.75 0.64
C ASP A 48 -18.12 -10.42 -0.10
N GLN A 49 -17.38 -9.35 0.22
CA GLN A 49 -17.62 -8.02 -0.36
C GLN A 49 -17.60 -8.01 -1.90
N LEU A 50 -16.63 -8.70 -2.51
CA LEU A 50 -16.57 -8.81 -3.96
C LEU A 50 -17.74 -9.62 -4.51
N TYR A 51 -18.11 -10.72 -3.85
CA TYR A 51 -19.25 -11.55 -4.24
C TYR A 51 -20.57 -10.77 -4.15
N GLU A 52 -20.78 -10.02 -3.08
CA GLU A 52 -21.95 -9.14 -2.93
C GLU A 52 -22.00 -8.09 -4.04
N ALA A 53 -20.85 -7.53 -4.41
CA ALA A 53 -20.77 -6.55 -5.50
C ALA A 53 -21.15 -7.15 -6.87
N LEU A 54 -20.81 -8.42 -7.14
CA LEU A 54 -21.23 -9.12 -8.37
C LEU A 54 -22.75 -9.07 -8.53
N PHE A 55 -23.47 -9.40 -7.46
CA PHE A 55 -24.92 -9.52 -7.50
C PHE A 55 -25.66 -8.22 -7.23
N GLU A 56 -25.05 -7.18 -6.65
CA GLU A 56 -25.73 -5.94 -6.24
C GLU A 56 -26.58 -5.31 -7.37
N LYS A 57 -26.08 -5.36 -8.61
CA LYS A 57 -26.73 -4.80 -9.81
C LYS A 57 -27.22 -5.86 -10.78
N ASP A 58 -27.13 -7.13 -10.42
CA ASP A 58 -27.56 -8.25 -11.24
C ASP A 58 -28.96 -8.72 -10.81
N GLU A 59 -29.99 -7.97 -11.21
CA GLU A 59 -31.39 -8.32 -10.90
C GLU A 59 -31.78 -9.69 -11.49
N ASP A 60 -31.21 -10.05 -12.64
CA ASP A 60 -31.51 -11.29 -13.33
C ASP A 60 -30.86 -12.49 -12.65
N GLY A 61 -29.58 -12.41 -12.28
CA GLY A 61 -28.92 -13.45 -11.47
C GLY A 61 -29.56 -13.60 -10.09
N GLN A 62 -29.94 -12.50 -9.44
CA GLN A 62 -30.70 -12.57 -8.19
C GLN A 62 -32.05 -13.29 -8.35
N ALA A 63 -32.73 -13.11 -9.48
CA ALA A 63 -34.00 -13.80 -9.74
C ALA A 63 -33.81 -15.30 -9.97
N LEU A 64 -32.68 -15.74 -10.55
CA LEU A 64 -32.35 -17.16 -10.77
C LEU A 64 -32.18 -17.94 -9.45
N LEU A 65 -31.75 -17.30 -8.36
CA LEU A 65 -31.71 -17.91 -7.01
C LEU A 65 -33.06 -18.46 -6.53
N LEU A 66 -34.17 -17.98 -7.10
CA LEU A 66 -35.53 -18.37 -6.73
C LEU A 66 -36.01 -19.66 -7.40
N MET A 67 -35.18 -20.33 -8.22
CA MET A 67 -35.56 -21.51 -9.00
C MET A 67 -35.83 -22.75 -8.15
N ASN A 68 -34.79 -23.35 -7.58
CA ASN A 68 -34.86 -24.56 -6.77
C ASN A 68 -33.66 -24.66 -5.81
N GLU A 69 -33.72 -25.63 -4.89
CA GLU A 69 -32.66 -25.87 -3.91
C GLU A 69 -31.30 -26.19 -4.58
N GLU A 70 -31.31 -26.90 -5.71
CA GLU A 70 -30.09 -27.22 -6.47
C GLU A 70 -29.36 -25.94 -6.95
N VAL A 71 -30.10 -24.91 -7.37
CA VAL A 71 -29.50 -23.61 -7.75
C VAL A 71 -28.91 -22.90 -6.54
N GLN A 72 -29.56 -22.97 -5.37
CA GLN A 72 -29.01 -22.36 -4.16
C GLN A 72 -27.67 -23.00 -3.75
N GLU A 73 -27.52 -24.31 -3.93
CA GLU A 73 -26.25 -25.00 -3.71
C GLU A 73 -25.15 -24.52 -4.67
N ILE A 74 -25.47 -24.29 -5.95
CA ILE A 74 -24.53 -23.75 -6.95
C ILE A 74 -24.04 -22.35 -6.53
N TYR A 75 -24.95 -21.46 -6.13
CA TYR A 75 -24.59 -20.11 -5.68
C TYR A 75 -23.76 -20.11 -4.40
N ASN A 76 -24.10 -20.98 -3.44
CA ASN A 76 -23.33 -21.12 -2.21
C ASN A 76 -21.92 -21.65 -2.50
N SER A 77 -21.78 -22.65 -3.37
CA SER A 77 -20.47 -23.16 -3.77
C SER A 77 -19.64 -22.09 -4.49
N PHE A 78 -20.26 -21.29 -5.36
CA PHE A 78 -19.58 -20.18 -6.04
C PHE A 78 -19.13 -19.11 -5.04
N ARG A 79 -19.99 -18.75 -4.09
CA ARG A 79 -19.65 -17.82 -2.99
C ARG A 79 -18.45 -18.30 -2.19
N GLU A 80 -18.44 -19.57 -1.78
CA GLU A 80 -17.34 -20.16 -1.02
C GLU A 80 -16.02 -20.13 -1.80
N GLN A 81 -16.06 -20.48 -3.10
CA GLN A 81 -14.89 -20.43 -3.97
C GLN A 81 -14.33 -19.01 -4.12
N MET A 82 -15.21 -18.04 -4.39
CA MET A 82 -14.84 -16.62 -4.48
C MET A 82 -14.25 -16.13 -3.15
N GLY A 83 -14.89 -16.45 -2.03
CA GLY A 83 -14.48 -16.06 -0.68
C GLY A 83 -13.11 -16.61 -0.27
N LEU A 84 -12.76 -17.82 -0.72
CA LEU A 84 -11.43 -18.37 -0.48
C LEU A 84 -10.35 -17.55 -1.20
N VAL A 85 -10.55 -17.27 -2.50
CA VAL A 85 -9.57 -16.51 -3.29
C VAL A 85 -9.46 -15.06 -2.81
N THR A 86 -10.58 -14.39 -2.49
CA THR A 86 -10.52 -13.02 -1.98
C THR A 86 -9.81 -12.95 -0.63
N SER A 87 -9.98 -13.96 0.22
CA SER A 87 -9.23 -14.08 1.47
C SER A 87 -7.72 -14.25 1.23
N GLU A 88 -7.31 -15.05 0.25
CA GLU A 88 -5.90 -15.19 -0.13
C GLU A 88 -5.30 -13.88 -0.65
N ILE A 89 -6.02 -13.14 -1.50
CA ILE A 89 -5.61 -11.81 -1.96
C ILE A 89 -5.45 -10.86 -0.77
N PHE A 90 -6.42 -10.90 0.16
CA PHE A 90 -6.44 -10.05 1.35
C PHE A 90 -5.24 -10.32 2.28
N GLU A 91 -4.93 -11.58 2.53
CA GLU A 91 -3.75 -11.98 3.31
C GLU A 91 -2.44 -11.59 2.62
N LEU A 92 -2.35 -11.83 1.31
CA LEU A 92 -1.18 -11.45 0.53
C LEU A 92 -0.95 -9.93 0.57
N GLY A 93 -2.01 -9.13 0.39
CA GLY A 93 -1.92 -7.67 0.44
C GLY A 93 -1.35 -7.15 1.75
N GLN A 94 -1.79 -7.70 2.88
CA GLN A 94 -1.26 -7.35 4.20
C GLN A 94 0.20 -7.77 4.39
N GLN A 95 0.60 -8.95 3.91
CA GLN A 95 1.99 -9.40 3.97
C GLN A 95 2.89 -8.49 3.14
N GLN A 96 2.45 -8.17 1.92
CA GLN A 96 3.19 -7.30 1.00
C GLN A 96 3.27 -5.86 1.51
N MET A 97 2.23 -5.35 2.17
CA MET A 97 2.27 -4.06 2.86
C MET A 97 3.40 -4.02 3.90
N LYS A 98 3.55 -5.07 4.72
CA LYS A 98 4.63 -5.15 5.72
C LYS A 98 6.01 -5.16 5.07
N LEU A 99 6.19 -5.94 4.00
CA LEU A 99 7.46 -5.99 3.26
C LEU A 99 7.84 -4.61 2.68
N ARG A 100 6.88 -3.90 2.09
CA ARG A 100 7.10 -2.54 1.57
C ARG A 100 7.47 -1.56 2.69
N GLN A 101 6.76 -1.60 3.82
CA GLN A 101 7.06 -0.74 4.98
C GLN A 101 8.44 -1.03 5.57
N GLU A 102 8.83 -2.30 5.63
CA GLU A 102 10.15 -2.72 6.10
C GLU A 102 11.25 -2.20 5.16
N GLU A 103 11.12 -2.37 3.85
CA GLU A 103 12.09 -1.87 2.87
C GLU A 103 12.26 -0.34 2.96
N ILE A 104 11.15 0.40 3.05
CA ILE A 104 11.16 1.86 3.23
C ILE A 104 11.87 2.25 4.53
N SER A 105 11.55 1.58 5.63
CA SER A 105 12.16 1.89 6.93
C SER A 105 13.66 1.58 6.93
N GLN A 106 14.09 0.50 6.30
CA GLN A 106 15.49 0.12 6.20
C GLN A 106 16.26 1.14 5.35
N TYR A 107 15.72 1.53 4.19
CA TYR A 107 16.30 2.57 3.34
C TYR A 107 16.48 3.90 4.10
N GLN A 108 15.42 4.39 4.75
CA GLN A 108 15.46 5.63 5.52
C GLN A 108 16.51 5.58 6.63
N SER A 109 16.59 4.46 7.37
CA SER A 109 17.59 4.28 8.43
C SER A 109 19.02 4.29 7.87
N CYS A 110 19.26 3.65 6.72
CA CYS A 110 20.57 3.60 6.08
C CYS A 110 21.00 4.99 5.60
N ILE A 111 20.10 5.74 4.95
CA ILE A 111 20.36 7.10 4.49
C ILE A 111 20.67 8.03 5.66
N GLU A 112 19.87 7.99 6.73
CA GLU A 112 20.08 8.83 7.91
C GLU A 112 21.42 8.52 8.60
N SER A 113 21.76 7.23 8.70
CA SER A 113 23.05 6.80 9.24
C SER A 113 24.23 7.31 8.40
N ALA A 114 24.15 7.18 7.06
CA ALA A 114 25.21 7.66 6.16
C ALA A 114 25.39 9.18 6.25
N LYS A 115 24.28 9.93 6.26
CA LYS A 115 24.28 11.39 6.43
C LYS A 115 24.87 11.81 7.78
N THR A 116 24.49 11.15 8.86
CA THR A 116 24.98 11.43 10.21
C THR A 116 26.49 11.17 10.31
N GLU A 117 26.96 10.04 9.77
CA GLU A 117 28.38 9.71 9.77
C GLU A 117 29.20 10.70 8.92
N GLY A 118 28.69 11.07 7.73
CA GLY A 118 29.30 12.08 6.88
C GLY A 118 29.38 13.44 7.56
N PHE A 119 28.28 13.87 8.22
CA PHE A 119 28.25 15.11 8.97
C PHE A 119 29.28 15.14 10.11
N GLU A 120 29.36 14.07 10.92
CA GLU A 120 30.32 13.99 12.03
C GLU A 120 31.78 14.01 11.53
N LYS A 121 32.08 13.35 10.41
CA LYS A 121 33.42 13.41 9.79
C LYS A 121 33.74 14.82 9.28
N SER A 122 32.80 15.45 8.56
CA SER A 122 32.96 16.82 8.04
C SER A 122 33.17 17.85 9.16
N LYS A 123 32.42 17.71 10.25
CA LYS A 123 32.56 18.52 11.46
C LYS A 123 33.96 18.41 12.05
N ARG A 124 34.50 17.18 12.23
CA ARG A 124 35.86 16.97 12.75
C ARG A 124 36.93 17.63 11.87
N ILE A 125 36.84 17.45 10.55
CA ILE A 125 37.78 18.07 9.59
C ILE A 125 37.74 19.61 9.73
N THR A 126 36.54 20.18 9.89
CA THR A 126 36.36 21.62 10.04
C THR A 126 36.89 22.13 11.39
N GLU A 127 36.65 21.40 12.48
CA GLU A 127 37.16 21.73 13.81
C GLU A 127 38.70 21.69 13.84
N ASP A 128 39.31 20.65 13.26
CA ASP A 128 40.77 20.51 13.14
C ASP A 128 41.39 21.61 12.28
N PHE A 129 40.72 21.99 11.18
CA PHE A 129 41.13 23.12 10.35
C PHE A 129 41.12 24.44 11.14
N ILE A 130 40.03 24.73 11.87
CA ILE A 130 39.89 25.95 12.67
C ILE A 130 40.96 26.01 13.76
N LYS A 131 41.19 24.90 14.45
CA LYS A 131 42.20 24.79 15.49
C LYS A 131 43.60 25.06 14.94
N THR A 132 44.00 24.33 13.89
CA THR A 132 45.34 24.44 13.29
C THR A 132 45.57 25.84 12.70
N LYS A 133 44.55 26.42 12.05
CA LYS A 133 44.59 27.81 11.60
C LYS A 133 44.83 28.79 12.75
N GLY A 134 44.19 28.58 13.90
CA GLY A 134 44.40 29.39 15.10
C GLY A 134 45.83 29.32 15.62
N GLU A 135 46.42 28.13 15.62
CA GLU A 135 47.83 27.89 16.00
C GLU A 135 48.79 28.62 15.05
N LEU A 136 48.63 28.46 13.73
CA LEU A 136 49.42 29.17 12.72
C LEU A 136 49.31 30.70 12.86
N MET A 137 48.12 31.23 13.16
CA MET A 137 47.92 32.66 13.40
C MET A 137 48.61 33.16 14.66
N MET A 138 48.70 32.34 15.71
CA MET A 138 49.44 32.70 16.93
C MET A 138 50.94 32.71 16.68
N GLU A 139 51.44 31.74 15.92
CA GLU A 139 52.84 31.66 15.53
C GLU A 139 53.26 32.87 14.67
N MET A 140 52.44 33.23 13.67
CA MET A 140 52.60 34.44 12.87
C MET A 140 52.74 35.70 13.73
N LYS A 141 51.87 35.85 14.76
CA LYS A 141 51.94 37.00 15.68
C LYS A 141 53.23 37.00 16.50
N SER A 142 53.69 35.82 16.94
CA SER A 142 54.92 35.68 17.70
C SER A 142 56.15 36.07 16.89
N ILE A 143 56.22 35.65 15.62
CA ILE A 143 57.31 36.00 14.70
C ILE A 143 57.35 37.51 14.46
N LEU A 144 56.19 38.12 14.17
CA LEU A 144 56.09 39.56 13.92
C LEU A 144 56.40 40.43 15.15
N ALA A 145 56.21 39.90 16.36
CA ALA A 145 56.52 40.59 17.62
C ALA A 145 57.98 40.40 18.07
N SER A 146 58.75 39.53 17.41
CA SER A 146 60.13 39.24 17.78
C SER A 146 61.07 40.37 17.35
N GLU A 147 61.63 41.09 18.32
CA GLU A 147 62.64 42.13 18.07
C GLU A 147 64.06 41.55 17.82
N SER A 148 64.27 40.25 18.00
CA SER A 148 65.59 39.61 17.86
C SER A 148 65.88 39.08 16.45
N ASN A 149 64.86 38.94 15.60
CA ASN A 149 65.02 38.37 14.27
C ASN A 149 65.51 39.42 13.28
N SER A 150 66.38 39.02 12.35
CA SER A 150 66.67 39.86 11.19
C SER A 150 65.45 39.93 10.27
N VAL A 151 65.41 40.95 9.40
CA VAL A 151 64.35 41.09 8.41
C VAL A 151 64.27 39.86 7.50
N GLU A 152 65.42 39.31 7.12
CA GLU A 152 65.54 38.15 6.23
C GLU A 152 65.01 36.87 6.92
N GLN A 153 65.38 36.65 8.19
CA GLN A 153 64.84 35.54 9.00
C GLN A 153 63.33 35.62 9.20
N THR A 154 62.81 36.82 9.42
CA THR A 154 61.37 37.05 9.55
C THR A 154 60.63 36.74 8.25
N LEU A 155 61.22 37.13 7.10
CA LEU A 155 60.65 36.88 5.78
C LEU A 155 60.58 35.37 5.49
N ASP A 156 61.65 34.63 5.79
CA ASP A 156 61.74 33.19 5.59
C ASP A 156 60.69 32.45 6.44
N GLN A 157 60.60 32.78 7.74
CA GLN A 157 59.62 32.18 8.66
C GLN A 157 58.17 32.45 8.25
N VAL A 158 57.88 33.65 7.76
CA VAL A 158 56.54 34.00 7.24
C VAL A 158 56.23 33.22 5.95
N SER A 159 57.22 33.02 5.09
CA SER A 159 57.06 32.20 3.88
C SER A 159 56.73 30.75 4.23
N GLU A 160 57.46 30.14 5.17
CA GLU A 160 57.20 28.77 5.64
C GLU A 160 55.80 28.61 6.27
N LEU A 161 55.35 29.62 7.03
CA LEU A 161 53.98 29.66 7.58
C LEU A 161 52.93 29.77 6.47
N SER A 162 53.19 30.56 5.43
CA SER A 162 52.29 30.67 4.28
C SER A 162 52.15 29.32 3.57
N GLU A 163 53.25 28.63 3.30
CA GLU A 163 53.23 27.30 2.68
C GLU A 163 52.49 26.27 3.57
N SER A 164 52.70 26.34 4.88
CA SER A 164 51.99 25.50 5.85
C SER A 164 50.48 25.77 5.85
N PHE A 165 50.07 27.04 5.77
CA PHE A 165 48.67 27.42 5.67
C PHE A 165 48.02 26.99 4.35
N ASP A 166 48.73 27.13 3.22
CA ASP A 166 48.27 26.67 1.90
C ASP A 166 48.10 25.14 1.88
N THR A 167 49.03 24.42 2.52
CA THR A 167 48.95 22.96 2.69
C THR A 167 47.77 22.55 3.56
N LEU A 168 47.51 23.27 4.66
CA LEU A 168 46.33 23.06 5.50
C LEU A 168 45.03 23.27 4.70
N CYS A 169 44.92 24.37 3.95
CA CYS A 169 43.76 24.64 3.10
C CYS A 169 43.56 23.53 2.06
N SER A 170 44.61 23.16 1.34
CA SER A 170 44.55 22.15 0.28
C SER A 170 44.20 20.77 0.82
N SER A 171 44.78 20.38 1.97
CA SER A 171 44.52 19.08 2.59
C SER A 171 43.13 18.98 3.20
N SER A 172 42.62 20.02 3.88
CA SER A 172 41.26 20.04 4.40
C SER A 172 40.22 20.07 3.28
N TRP A 173 40.46 20.87 2.23
CA TRP A 173 39.59 20.89 1.06
C TRP A 173 39.51 19.51 0.38
N LYS A 174 40.66 18.85 0.18
CA LYS A 174 40.69 17.52 -0.42
C LYS A 174 39.93 16.50 0.43
N GLN A 175 40.13 16.50 1.75
CA GLN A 175 39.40 15.59 2.65
C GLN A 175 37.88 15.82 2.60
N LEU A 176 37.43 17.07 2.57
CA LEU A 176 36.00 17.39 2.46
C LEU A 176 35.43 16.97 1.10
N MET A 177 36.18 17.17 0.01
CA MET A 177 35.76 16.75 -1.32
C MET A 177 35.67 15.23 -1.44
N ASP A 178 36.70 14.51 -0.97
CA ASP A 178 36.72 13.05 -0.96
C ASP A 178 35.54 12.48 -0.13
N LEU A 179 35.23 13.12 1.00
CA LEU A 179 34.09 12.76 1.85
C LEU A 179 32.74 12.99 1.15
N GLU A 180 32.57 14.15 0.52
CA GLU A 180 31.34 14.49 -0.20
C GLU A 180 31.10 13.53 -1.37
N LEU A 181 32.15 13.25 -2.17
CA LEU A 181 32.07 12.31 -3.28
C LEU A 181 31.68 10.91 -2.80
N THR A 182 32.32 10.43 -1.73
CA THR A 182 32.02 9.10 -1.16
C THR A 182 30.58 9.05 -0.65
N LEU A 183 30.11 10.09 0.04
CA LEU A 183 28.74 10.14 0.56
C LEU A 183 27.71 10.17 -0.57
N PHE A 184 27.98 10.95 -1.62
CA PHE A 184 27.13 11.00 -2.80
C PHE A 184 27.02 9.63 -3.48
N GLU A 185 28.15 8.98 -3.76
CA GLU A 185 28.19 7.64 -4.37
C GLU A 185 27.44 6.60 -3.51
N GLN A 186 27.62 6.66 -2.18
CA GLN A 186 26.92 5.77 -1.25
C GLN A 186 25.40 5.99 -1.27
N ILE A 187 24.94 7.24 -1.28
CA ILE A 187 23.50 7.56 -1.33
C ILE A 187 22.89 7.13 -2.68
N GLU A 188 23.61 7.33 -3.78
CA GLU A 188 23.18 6.89 -5.11
C GLU A 188 23.05 5.37 -5.19
N GLU A 189 24.03 4.63 -4.66
CA GLU A 189 23.98 3.16 -4.59
C GLU A 189 22.81 2.65 -3.73
N LEU A 190 22.62 3.23 -2.54
CA LEU A 190 21.51 2.87 -1.65
C LEU A 190 20.15 3.14 -2.30
N THR A 191 20.02 4.26 -3.01
CA THR A 191 18.78 4.63 -3.70
C THR A 191 18.48 3.69 -4.86
N THR A 192 19.50 3.34 -5.66
CA THR A 192 19.36 2.37 -6.75
C THR A 192 18.97 0.98 -6.23
N TYR A 193 19.55 0.56 -5.10
CA TYR A 193 19.21 -0.72 -4.47
C TYR A 193 17.76 -0.75 -3.99
N PHE A 194 17.33 0.31 -3.30
CA PHE A 194 15.96 0.49 -2.82
C PHE A 194 14.94 0.44 -3.96
N GLU A 195 15.16 1.19 -5.04
CA GLU A 195 14.25 1.20 -6.19
C GLU A 195 14.10 -0.16 -6.84
N ARG A 196 15.22 -0.87 -7.03
CA ARG A 196 15.18 -2.21 -7.60
C ARG A 196 14.40 -3.17 -6.71
N ASN A 197 14.74 -3.21 -5.42
CA ASN A 197 14.11 -4.11 -4.47
C ASN A 197 12.62 -3.83 -4.32
N LEU A 198 12.25 -2.55 -4.14
CA LEU A 198 10.86 -2.17 -3.99
C LEU A 198 10.08 -2.46 -5.28
N GLY A 199 10.69 -2.20 -6.44
CA GLY A 199 10.15 -2.59 -7.74
C GLY A 199 9.89 -4.09 -7.83
N ASP A 200 10.82 -4.92 -7.38
CA ASP A 200 10.67 -6.39 -7.36
C ASP A 200 9.54 -6.83 -6.42
N ILE A 201 9.43 -6.23 -5.22
CA ILE A 201 8.33 -6.49 -4.26
C ILE A 201 6.98 -6.14 -4.90
N VAL A 202 6.88 -4.95 -5.52
CA VAL A 202 5.65 -4.46 -6.16
C VAL A 202 5.26 -5.35 -7.35
N ASN A 203 6.20 -5.70 -8.22
CA ASN A 203 5.94 -6.55 -9.39
C ASN A 203 5.53 -7.95 -8.96
N THR A 204 6.19 -8.53 -7.96
CA THR A 204 5.82 -9.84 -7.42
C THR A 204 4.39 -9.83 -6.87
N PHE A 205 3.99 -8.76 -6.15
CA PHE A 205 2.62 -8.64 -5.68
C PHE A 205 1.62 -8.56 -6.84
N ILE A 206 1.89 -7.73 -7.85
CA ILE A 206 1.03 -7.61 -9.04
C ILE A 206 0.87 -8.97 -9.72
N GLU A 207 1.97 -9.67 -10.01
CA GLU A 207 1.93 -10.97 -10.69
C GLU A 207 1.07 -12.00 -9.93
N ASN A 208 1.23 -12.08 -8.61
CA ASN A 208 0.44 -12.99 -7.78
C ASN A 208 -1.05 -12.60 -7.77
N VAL A 209 -1.35 -11.31 -7.62
CA VAL A 209 -2.73 -10.81 -7.64
C VAL A 209 -3.41 -11.09 -8.98
N GLN A 210 -2.73 -10.86 -10.10
CA GLN A 210 -3.27 -11.18 -11.43
C GLN A 210 -3.54 -12.69 -11.58
N GLY A 211 -2.71 -13.52 -10.96
CA GLY A 211 -2.95 -14.96 -10.86
C GLY A 211 -4.25 -15.30 -10.11
N PHE A 212 -4.53 -14.62 -9.00
CA PHE A 212 -5.80 -14.80 -8.27
C PHE A 212 -7.01 -14.27 -9.04
N PHE A 213 -6.92 -13.11 -9.70
CA PHE A 213 -8.00 -12.60 -10.54
C PHE A 213 -8.29 -13.50 -11.75
N THR A 214 -7.27 -14.18 -12.28
CA THR A 214 -7.48 -15.24 -13.28
C THR A 214 -8.33 -16.37 -12.71
N GLN A 215 -8.05 -16.84 -11.48
CA GLN A 215 -8.88 -17.86 -10.82
C GLN A 215 -10.31 -17.38 -10.57
N LEU A 216 -10.51 -16.12 -10.17
CA LEU A 216 -11.86 -15.54 -10.00
C LEU A 216 -12.67 -15.60 -11.30
N ARG A 217 -12.06 -15.24 -12.44
CA ARG A 217 -12.70 -15.38 -13.76
C ARG A 217 -13.00 -16.83 -14.11
N GLU A 218 -12.10 -17.76 -13.78
CA GLU A 218 -12.34 -19.20 -14.02
C GLU A 218 -13.53 -19.72 -13.20
N TYR A 219 -13.64 -19.31 -11.93
CA TYR A 219 -14.80 -19.66 -11.10
C TYR A 219 -16.10 -19.04 -11.62
N GLU A 220 -16.06 -17.79 -12.05
CA GLU A 220 -17.21 -17.14 -12.67
C GLU A 220 -17.61 -17.89 -13.95
N ASN A 221 -16.67 -18.22 -14.83
CA ASN A 221 -16.96 -18.93 -16.09
C ASN A 221 -17.63 -20.29 -15.81
N SER A 222 -17.06 -21.04 -14.87
CA SER A 222 -17.60 -22.33 -14.42
C SER A 222 -19.01 -22.18 -13.84
N PHE A 223 -19.23 -21.15 -13.02
CA PHE A 223 -20.54 -20.83 -12.47
C PHE A 223 -21.56 -20.51 -13.58
N SER A 224 -21.21 -19.64 -14.53
CA SER A 224 -22.04 -19.23 -15.66
C SER A 224 -22.45 -20.43 -16.53
N GLU A 225 -21.54 -21.35 -16.82
CA GLU A 225 -21.83 -22.58 -17.56
C GLU A 225 -22.83 -23.48 -16.82
N VAL A 226 -22.58 -23.72 -15.52
CA VAL A 226 -23.41 -24.62 -14.69
C VAL A 226 -24.81 -24.04 -14.48
N ILE A 227 -24.92 -22.74 -14.16
CA ILE A 227 -26.22 -22.11 -13.94
C ILE A 227 -27.03 -22.03 -15.24
N THR A 228 -26.37 -21.86 -16.39
CA THR A 228 -27.03 -21.88 -17.70
C THR A 228 -27.65 -23.23 -18.01
N ASP A 229 -26.91 -24.32 -17.85
CA ASP A 229 -27.45 -25.68 -18.04
C ASP A 229 -28.64 -25.94 -17.09
N GLN A 230 -28.51 -25.54 -15.82
CA GLN A 230 -29.55 -25.71 -14.83
C GLN A 230 -30.82 -24.89 -15.14
N ALA A 231 -30.66 -23.63 -15.56
CA ALA A 231 -31.76 -22.76 -15.98
C ALA A 231 -32.52 -23.33 -17.18
N LEU A 232 -31.81 -23.85 -18.18
CA LEU A 232 -32.43 -24.46 -19.36
C LEU A 232 -33.17 -25.76 -19.02
N ARG A 233 -32.62 -26.60 -18.15
CA ARG A 233 -33.30 -27.81 -17.66
C ARG A 233 -34.57 -27.50 -16.91
N PHE A 234 -34.53 -26.47 -16.06
CA PHE A 234 -35.68 -26.00 -15.31
C PHE A 234 -36.78 -25.48 -16.25
N LEU A 235 -36.44 -24.68 -17.27
CA LEU A 235 -37.41 -24.22 -18.28
C LEU A 235 -38.09 -25.39 -19.00
N VAL A 236 -37.33 -26.43 -19.39
CA VAL A 236 -37.89 -27.63 -20.03
C VAL A 236 -38.88 -28.33 -19.10
N HIS A 237 -38.55 -28.46 -17.82
CA HIS A 237 -39.42 -29.08 -16.83
C HIS A 237 -40.72 -28.28 -16.63
N LEU A 238 -40.62 -26.95 -16.48
CA LEU A 238 -41.75 -26.04 -16.39
C LEU A 238 -42.69 -26.17 -17.60
N THR A 239 -42.12 -26.18 -18.81
CA THR A 239 -42.87 -26.31 -20.07
C THR A 239 -43.62 -27.64 -20.15
N ILE A 240 -43.02 -28.73 -19.69
CA ILE A 240 -43.64 -30.07 -19.71
C ILE A 240 -44.76 -30.16 -18.68
N ARG A 241 -44.58 -29.58 -17.49
CA ARG A 241 -45.55 -29.68 -16.38
C ARG A 241 -46.61 -28.58 -16.37
N ASN A 242 -46.45 -27.54 -17.18
CA ASN A 242 -47.34 -26.38 -17.25
C ASN A 242 -47.47 -25.65 -15.89
N GLU A 243 -46.33 -25.50 -15.20
CA GLU A 243 -46.22 -24.96 -13.83
C GLU A 243 -45.87 -23.44 -13.78
N ASP A 244 -45.82 -22.76 -14.92
CA ASP A 244 -45.40 -21.34 -15.09
C ASP A 244 -46.21 -20.32 -14.26
N VAL A 245 -47.38 -20.72 -13.77
CA VAL A 245 -48.28 -19.88 -12.95
C VAL A 245 -47.78 -19.78 -11.50
N LEU A 246 -46.95 -20.71 -11.04
CA LEU A 246 -46.47 -20.79 -9.65
C LEU A 246 -45.16 -20.05 -9.40
N LEU A 247 -44.49 -19.55 -10.45
CA LEU A 247 -43.20 -18.88 -10.32
C LEU A 247 -43.34 -17.49 -9.68
N PRO A 248 -42.38 -17.09 -8.82
CA PRO A 248 -42.25 -15.71 -8.38
C PRO A 248 -42.16 -14.74 -9.57
N PRO A 249 -42.72 -13.52 -9.48
CA PRO A 249 -42.75 -12.58 -10.61
C PRO A 249 -41.38 -12.27 -11.26
N PRO A 250 -40.28 -12.06 -10.49
CA PRO A 250 -38.95 -11.82 -11.08
C PRO A 250 -38.46 -13.01 -11.91
N LEU A 251 -38.55 -14.22 -11.35
CA LEU A 251 -38.14 -15.44 -12.04
C LEU A 251 -39.00 -15.72 -13.28
N LYS A 252 -40.30 -15.40 -13.23
CA LYS A 252 -41.22 -15.56 -14.36
C LYS A 252 -40.87 -14.66 -15.55
N ALA A 253 -40.30 -13.48 -15.30
CA ALA A 253 -39.87 -12.57 -16.37
C ALA A 253 -38.70 -13.14 -17.20
N ILE A 254 -37.86 -13.98 -16.57
CA ILE A 254 -36.68 -14.59 -17.20
C ILE A 254 -37.05 -15.96 -17.81
N MET A 255 -37.90 -16.74 -17.13
CA MET A 255 -38.32 -18.10 -17.53
C MET A 255 -39.43 -18.10 -18.60
N VAL A 256 -39.29 -17.28 -19.64
CA VAL A 256 -40.26 -17.16 -20.74
C VAL A 256 -39.94 -18.13 -21.86
N ASP A 257 -38.70 -18.06 -22.35
CA ASP A 257 -38.20 -18.89 -23.43
C ASP A 257 -36.67 -18.99 -23.34
N LYS A 258 -36.09 -19.87 -24.16
CA LYS A 258 -34.65 -20.13 -24.18
C LYS A 258 -33.83 -18.89 -24.54
N GLU A 259 -34.32 -18.03 -25.43
CA GLU A 259 -33.61 -16.83 -25.86
C GLU A 259 -33.55 -15.82 -24.71
N THR A 260 -34.66 -15.59 -24.02
CA THR A 260 -34.74 -14.70 -22.86
C THR A 260 -33.80 -15.15 -21.74
N ILE A 261 -33.78 -16.44 -21.40
CA ILE A 261 -32.87 -17.00 -20.39
C ILE A 261 -31.40 -16.77 -20.77
N ASN A 262 -31.03 -17.14 -22.00
CA ASN A 262 -29.65 -17.01 -22.46
C ASN A 262 -29.18 -15.56 -22.49
N ASN A 263 -30.05 -14.63 -22.89
CA ASN A 263 -29.72 -13.20 -22.91
C ASN A 263 -29.51 -12.66 -21.48
N SER A 264 -30.36 -13.06 -20.53
CA SER A 264 -30.27 -12.61 -19.13
C SER A 264 -28.99 -13.16 -18.46
N LEU A 265 -28.69 -14.45 -18.69
CA LEU A 265 -27.48 -15.10 -18.19
C LEU A 265 -26.20 -14.53 -18.80
N ALA A 266 -26.20 -14.25 -20.11
CA ALA A 266 -25.07 -13.59 -20.75
C ALA A 266 -24.83 -12.20 -20.18
N ALA A 267 -25.89 -11.42 -19.93
CA ALA A 267 -25.77 -10.11 -19.32
C ALA A 267 -25.24 -10.16 -17.87
N SER A 268 -25.71 -11.12 -17.07
CA SER A 268 -25.21 -11.39 -15.70
C SER A 268 -23.72 -11.75 -15.72
N HIS A 269 -23.33 -12.69 -16.59
CA HIS A 269 -21.94 -13.10 -16.79
C HIS A 269 -21.02 -11.94 -17.19
N ASP A 270 -21.41 -11.16 -18.21
CA ASP A 270 -20.64 -10.00 -18.67
C ASP A 270 -20.48 -8.94 -17.57
N LEU A 271 -21.53 -8.72 -16.76
CA LEU A 271 -21.49 -7.80 -15.63
C LEU A 271 -20.53 -8.29 -14.53
N HIS A 272 -20.57 -9.58 -14.20
CA HIS A 272 -19.68 -10.16 -13.19
C HIS A 272 -18.21 -10.04 -13.60
N LEU A 273 -17.88 -10.42 -14.84
CA LEU A 273 -16.52 -10.30 -15.36
C LEU A 273 -16.04 -8.84 -15.34
N LEU A 274 -16.89 -7.90 -15.74
CA LEU A 274 -16.58 -6.47 -15.68
C LEU A 274 -16.27 -5.99 -14.25
N ILE A 275 -17.00 -6.47 -13.24
CA ILE A 275 -16.74 -6.10 -11.84
C ILE A 275 -15.41 -6.68 -11.36
N ILE A 276 -15.10 -7.93 -11.71
CA ILE A 276 -13.83 -8.58 -11.39
C ILE A 276 -12.66 -7.81 -12.04
N ASP A 277 -12.77 -7.48 -13.32
CA ASP A 277 -11.73 -6.76 -14.07
C ASP A 277 -11.51 -5.34 -13.52
N ASN A 278 -12.59 -4.60 -13.25
CA ASN A 278 -12.49 -3.27 -12.65
C ASN A 278 -11.79 -3.30 -11.28
N ARG A 279 -12.04 -4.35 -10.49
CA ARG A 279 -11.39 -4.50 -9.18
C ARG A 279 -9.91 -4.84 -9.30
N GLU A 280 -9.52 -5.67 -10.26
CA GLU A 280 -8.11 -5.95 -10.58
C GLU A 280 -7.40 -4.67 -11.02
N ASP A 281 -7.97 -3.96 -12.00
CA ASP A 281 -7.41 -2.73 -12.56
C ASP A 281 -7.22 -1.67 -11.48
N LEU A 282 -8.19 -1.52 -10.57
CA LEU A 282 -8.08 -0.61 -9.43
C LEU A 282 -6.86 -0.96 -8.55
N LEU A 283 -6.70 -2.23 -8.18
CA LEU A 283 -5.59 -2.68 -7.34
C LEU A 283 -4.24 -2.41 -8.03
N VAL A 284 -4.11 -2.87 -9.28
CA VAL A 284 -2.87 -2.79 -10.05
C VAL A 284 -2.50 -1.32 -10.32
N SER A 285 -3.47 -0.49 -10.67
CA SER A 285 -3.21 0.94 -10.93
C SER A 285 -2.82 1.70 -9.67
N GLN A 286 -3.48 1.44 -8.53
CA GLN A 286 -3.17 2.09 -7.26
C GLN A 286 -1.74 1.77 -6.80
N ILE A 287 -1.33 0.50 -6.79
CA ILE A 287 0.02 0.15 -6.34
C ILE A 287 1.10 0.68 -7.29
N ARG A 288 0.85 0.66 -8.62
CA ARG A 288 1.78 1.26 -9.60
C ARG A 288 1.93 2.77 -9.40
N SER A 289 0.81 3.46 -9.22
CA SER A 289 0.81 4.90 -8.97
C SER A 289 1.52 5.23 -7.65
N TRP A 290 1.27 4.45 -6.60
CA TRP A 290 1.94 4.59 -5.32
C TRP A 290 3.45 4.41 -5.44
N HIS A 291 3.89 3.33 -6.09
CA HIS A 291 5.31 3.04 -6.31
C HIS A 291 6.00 4.16 -7.09
N GLN A 292 5.40 4.60 -8.20
CA GLN A 292 5.94 5.69 -9.01
C GLN A 292 6.04 7.00 -8.24
N THR A 293 5.03 7.34 -7.43
CA THR A 293 5.02 8.55 -6.61
C THR A 293 6.12 8.49 -5.56
N LEU A 294 6.25 7.35 -4.87
CA LEU A 294 7.23 7.16 -3.82
C LEU A 294 8.67 7.25 -4.36
N CYS A 295 8.97 6.59 -5.48
CA CYS A 295 10.32 6.69 -6.08
C CYS A 295 10.62 8.13 -6.53
N ALA A 296 9.63 8.85 -7.06
CA ALA A 296 9.81 10.26 -7.43
C ALA A 296 10.09 11.18 -6.23
N GLU A 297 9.54 10.89 -5.05
CA GLU A 297 9.80 11.63 -3.81
C GLU A 297 11.23 11.41 -3.29
N PHE A 298 11.84 10.25 -3.52
CA PHE A 298 13.20 9.95 -3.06
C PHE A 298 14.30 10.34 -4.07
N LEU A 299 13.96 10.47 -5.36
CA LEU A 299 14.87 10.83 -6.45
C LEU A 299 15.04 12.35 -6.67
N HIS A 300 14.26 13.19 -5.98
CA HIS A 300 14.25 14.65 -6.12
C HIS A 300 14.48 15.36 -4.78
#